data_AF-A0A0K1JNZ6-F1
#
_entry.id   AF-A0A0K1JNZ6-F1
#
_cell.length_a   1.000
_cell.length_b   1.000
_cell.length_c   1.000
_cell.angle_alpha   90.00
_cell.angle_beta   90.00
_cell.angle_gamma   90.00
#
_symmetry.space_group_name_H-M   'P 1'
#
loop_
_entity.id
_entity.type
_entity.pdbx_description
1 polymer ?
#
loop_
_entity_poly.entity_id
_entity_poly.type
_entity_poly.pdbx_seq_one_letter_code
_entity_poly.pdbx_strand_id
1 'polypeptide(L)'
;MDDSQQIRTASRAVGRMADDARRARRAAASADHVHWQGASAQRYRQRLSERARELGHCADELDELKDRLDAHARAVERHEHTAKEALLRAPVLPGVLSVRDVLGVP
;
A
#
# COMPACT_ATOMS: atom_id res chain seq x y z
N MET A 1 16.53 5.09 8.12
CA MET A 1 15.66 4.43 7.14
C MET A 1 14.72 5.50 6.63
N ASP A 2 14.59 5.68 5.32
CA ASP A 2 13.81 6.76 4.69
C ASP A 2 12.31 6.44 4.74
N ASP A 3 11.50 7.38 5.23
CA ASP A 3 10.05 7.23 5.44
C ASP A 3 9.33 6.92 4.11
N SER A 4 9.78 7.52 3.02
CA SER A 4 9.22 7.25 1.68
C SER A 4 9.46 5.81 1.22
N GLN A 5 10.59 5.21 1.62
CA GLN A 5 10.89 3.80 1.33
C GLN A 5 10.01 2.85 2.15
N GLN A 6 9.72 3.19 3.41
CA GLN A 6 8.79 2.43 4.24
C GLN A 6 7.37 2.45 3.65
N ILE A 7 6.89 3.63 3.24
CA ILE A 7 5.57 3.78 2.60
C ILE A 7 5.49 2.97 1.31
N ARG A 8 6.54 3.00 0.46
CA ARG A 8 6.59 2.17 -0.75
C ARG A 8 6.60 0.68 -0.46
N THR A 9 7.26 0.26 0.62
CA THR A 9 7.27 -1.14 1.03
C THR A 9 5.87 -1.59 1.44
N ALA A 10 5.15 -0.76 2.20
CA ALA A 10 3.75 -0.99 2.54
C ALA A 10 2.86 -1.04 1.28
N SER A 11 3.00 -0.08 0.36
CA SER A 11 2.28 -0.05 -0.93
C SER A 11 2.45 -1.36 -1.72
N ARG A 12 3.68 -1.87 -1.84
CA ARG A 12 3.95 -3.16 -2.50
C ARG A 12 3.30 -4.34 -1.77
N ALA A 13 3.26 -4.31 -0.44
CA ALA A 13 2.60 -5.34 0.34
C ALA A 13 1.09 -5.35 0.10
N VAL A 14 0.46 -4.18 0.11
CA VAL A 14 -0.96 -4.00 -0.22
C VAL A 14 -1.25 -4.48 -1.64
N GLY A 15 -0.39 -4.16 -2.62
CA GLY A 15 -0.52 -4.66 -4.00
C GLY A 15 -0.52 -6.18 -4.10
N ARG A 16 0.35 -6.87 -3.33
CA ARG A 16 0.34 -8.34 -3.27
C ARG A 16 -0.95 -8.88 -2.66
N MET A 17 -1.48 -8.23 -1.63
CA MET A 17 -2.75 -8.61 -1.01
C MET A 17 -3.92 -8.45 -2.00
N ALA A 18 -3.93 -7.40 -2.82
CA ALA A 18 -4.93 -7.22 -3.88
C ALA A 18 -4.85 -8.38 -4.90
N ASP A 19 -3.64 -8.79 -5.30
CA ASP A 19 -3.46 -9.93 -6.19
C ASP A 19 -3.92 -11.26 -5.58
N ASP A 20 -3.68 -11.47 -4.29
CA ASP A 20 -4.16 -12.63 -3.54
C ASP A 20 -5.70 -12.64 -3.47
N ALA A 21 -6.33 -11.49 -3.19
CA ALA A 21 -7.78 -11.35 -3.22
C ALA A 21 -8.36 -11.68 -4.60
N ARG A 22 -7.73 -11.20 -5.69
CA ARG A 22 -8.13 -11.54 -7.07
C ARG A 22 -7.96 -13.03 -7.38
N ARG A 23 -6.87 -13.66 -6.91
CA ARG A 23 -6.64 -15.12 -7.04
C ARG A 23 -7.76 -15.90 -6.34
N ALA A 24 -8.05 -15.54 -5.09
CA ALA A 24 -9.12 -16.16 -4.30
C ALA A 24 -10.50 -15.97 -4.95
N ARG A 25 -10.79 -14.77 -5.48
CA ARG A 25 -12.02 -14.48 -6.22
C ARG A 25 -12.18 -15.40 -7.43
N ARG A 26 -11.14 -15.57 -8.25
CA ARG A 26 -11.19 -16.46 -9.42
C ARG A 26 -11.45 -17.91 -9.02
N ALA A 27 -10.80 -18.38 -7.96
CA ALA A 27 -11.04 -19.72 -7.43
C ALA A 27 -12.50 -19.89 -6.97
N ALA A 28 -13.05 -18.94 -6.23
CA ALA A 28 -14.44 -18.98 -5.78
C ALA A 28 -15.44 -18.89 -6.94
N ALA A 29 -15.17 -18.04 -7.94
CA ALA A 29 -16.06 -17.83 -9.09
C ALA A 29 -16.15 -19.04 -10.04
N SER A 30 -15.08 -19.82 -10.15
CA SER A 30 -15.06 -21.00 -11.04
C SER A 30 -16.13 -22.03 -10.66
N ALA A 31 -16.36 -22.23 -9.35
CA ALA A 31 -17.21 -23.30 -8.81
C ALA A 31 -16.94 -24.70 -9.42
N ASP A 32 -15.74 -24.90 -10.00
CA ASP A 32 -15.39 -26.10 -10.79
C ASP A 32 -15.48 -27.40 -9.98
N HIS A 33 -15.43 -27.31 -8.65
CA HIS A 33 -15.48 -28.43 -7.71
C HIS A 33 -16.90 -28.84 -7.31
N VAL A 34 -17.94 -28.12 -7.75
CA VAL A 34 -19.34 -28.38 -7.38
C VAL A 34 -20.02 -29.25 -8.43
N HIS A 35 -19.71 -30.55 -8.40
CA HIS A 35 -20.22 -31.51 -9.39
C HIS A 35 -21.61 -32.08 -9.02
N TRP A 36 -22.06 -31.93 -7.78
CA TRP A 36 -23.34 -32.48 -7.33
C TRP A 36 -24.51 -31.55 -7.65
N GLN A 37 -25.71 -32.12 -7.73
CA GLN A 37 -26.94 -31.41 -8.09
C GLN A 37 -27.90 -31.31 -6.89
N GLY A 38 -28.92 -30.46 -7.05
CA GLY A 38 -29.98 -30.24 -6.06
C GLY A 38 -29.86 -28.91 -5.31
N ALA A 39 -30.83 -28.67 -4.41
CA ALA A 39 -30.97 -27.40 -3.69
C ALA A 39 -29.71 -27.01 -2.89
N SER A 40 -29.04 -27.97 -2.26
CA SER A 40 -27.80 -27.72 -1.51
C SER A 40 -26.65 -27.26 -2.43
N ALA A 41 -26.54 -27.83 -3.63
CA ALA A 41 -25.54 -27.41 -4.61
C ALA A 41 -25.78 -25.97 -5.08
N GLN A 42 -27.04 -25.61 -5.33
CA GLN A 42 -27.42 -24.26 -5.72
C GLN A 42 -27.11 -23.24 -4.62
N ARG A 43 -27.45 -23.53 -3.36
CA ARG A 43 -27.09 -22.68 -2.21
C ARG A 43 -25.59 -22.51 -2.07
N TYR A 44 -24.82 -23.57 -2.27
CA TYR A 44 -23.37 -23.50 -2.20
C TYR A 44 -22.77 -22.64 -3.33
N ARG A 45 -23.21 -22.82 -4.58
CA ARG A 45 -22.82 -21.95 -5.70
C ARG A 45 -23.18 -20.48 -5.47
N GLN A 46 -24.35 -20.21 -4.87
CA GLN A 46 -24.75 -18.86 -4.52
C GLN A 46 -23.77 -18.23 -3.50
N ARG A 47 -23.43 -18.95 -2.42
CA ARG A 47 -22.44 -18.48 -1.43
C ARG A 47 -21.06 -18.25 -2.04
N LEU A 48 -20.62 -19.12 -2.96
CA LEU A 48 -19.37 -18.91 -3.69
C LEU A 48 -19.41 -17.63 -4.54
N SER A 49 -20.53 -17.37 -5.21
CA SER A 49 -20.71 -16.14 -5.98
C SER A 49 -20.73 -14.89 -5.09
N GLU A 50 -21.35 -14.94 -3.93
CA GLU A 50 -21.35 -13.85 -2.95
C GLU A 50 -19.92 -13.58 -2.46
N ARG A 51 -19.20 -14.65 -2.09
CA ARG A 51 -17.81 -14.54 -1.64
C ARG A 51 -16.87 -14.01 -2.73
N ALA A 52 -17.08 -14.40 -3.98
CA ALA A 52 -16.32 -13.89 -5.11
C ALA A 52 -16.54 -12.37 -5.32
N ARG A 53 -17.76 -11.86 -5.06
CA ARG A 53 -18.04 -10.42 -5.11
C ARG A 53 -17.34 -9.67 -3.97
N GLU A 54 -17.42 -10.17 -2.75
CA GLU A 54 -16.72 -9.60 -1.59
C GLU A 54 -15.21 -9.51 -1.81
N LEU A 55 -14.59 -10.59 -2.31
CA LEU A 55 -13.17 -10.62 -2.64
C LEU A 55 -12.81 -9.65 -3.78
N GLY A 56 -13.74 -9.43 -4.71
CA GLY A 56 -13.59 -8.40 -5.74
C GLY A 56 -13.53 -7.01 -5.14
N HIS A 57 -14.51 -6.67 -4.30
CA HIS A 57 -14.55 -5.38 -3.62
C HIS A 57 -13.32 -5.14 -2.74
N CYS A 58 -12.89 -6.14 -1.98
CA CYS A 58 -11.68 -6.06 -1.17
C CYS A 58 -10.42 -5.81 -2.03
N ALA A 59 -10.32 -6.43 -3.21
CA ALA A 59 -9.20 -6.15 -4.12
C ALA A 59 -9.21 -4.69 -4.61
N ASP A 60 -10.38 -4.15 -4.93
CA ASP A 60 -10.53 -2.77 -5.39
C ASP A 60 -10.18 -1.76 -4.28
N GLU A 61 -10.59 -2.02 -3.03
CA GLU A 61 -10.21 -1.20 -1.87
C GLU A 61 -8.69 -1.24 -1.60
N LEU A 62 -8.06 -2.40 -1.78
CA LEU A 62 -6.62 -2.55 -1.65
C LEU A 62 -5.87 -1.80 -2.75
N ASP A 63 -6.37 -1.78 -3.99
CA ASP A 63 -5.79 -0.95 -5.05
C ASP A 63 -5.86 0.54 -4.71
N GLU A 64 -7.01 1.00 -4.23
CA GLU A 64 -7.17 2.40 -3.85
C GLU A 64 -6.22 2.77 -2.71
N LEU A 65 -6.07 1.89 -1.71
CA LEU A 65 -5.10 2.08 -0.63
C LEU A 65 -3.67 2.12 -1.15
N LYS A 66 -3.30 1.22 -2.07
CA LYS A 66 -1.99 1.18 -2.71
C LYS A 66 -1.70 2.52 -3.41
N ASP A 67 -2.65 3.01 -4.20
CA ASP A 67 -2.49 4.25 -4.95
C ASP A 67 -2.38 5.47 -4.03
N ARG A 68 -3.13 5.49 -2.92
CA ARG A 68 -3.00 6.52 -1.87
C ARG A 68 -1.62 6.47 -1.19
N LEU A 69 -1.09 5.28 -0.89
CA LEU A 69 0.24 5.11 -0.32
C LEU A 69 1.34 5.59 -1.29
N ASP A 70 1.24 5.24 -2.57
CA ASP A 70 2.18 5.69 -3.60
C ASP A 70 2.14 7.22 -3.76
N ALA A 71 0.95 7.82 -3.74
CA ALA A 71 0.79 9.27 -3.75
C ALA A 71 1.42 9.93 -2.51
N HIS A 72 1.22 9.33 -1.34
CA HIS A 72 1.80 9.81 -0.09
C HIS A 72 3.33 9.72 -0.06
N ALA A 73 3.91 8.59 -0.52
CA ALA A 73 5.36 8.44 -0.63
C ALA A 73 5.98 9.53 -1.50
N ARG A 74 5.37 9.83 -2.66
CA ARG A 74 5.83 10.92 -3.54
C ARG A 74 5.72 12.29 -2.86
N ALA A 75 4.71 12.51 -2.02
CA ALA A 75 4.58 13.76 -1.27
C ALA A 75 5.69 13.91 -0.23
N VAL A 76 5.96 12.83 0.53
CA VAL A 76 7.06 12.80 1.52
C VAL A 76 8.39 13.10 0.86
N GLU A 77 8.72 12.47 -0.28
CA GLU A 77 9.96 12.75 -1.00
C GLU A 77 10.10 14.21 -1.44
N ARG A 78 9.01 14.81 -1.94
CA ARG A 78 9.03 16.23 -2.33
C ARG A 78 9.28 17.13 -1.12
N HIS A 79 8.65 16.85 0.02
CA HIS A 79 8.86 17.60 1.25
C HIS A 79 10.29 17.45 1.77
N GLU A 80 10.83 16.23 1.77
CA GLU A 80 12.22 15.98 2.15
C GLU A 80 13.21 16.69 1.23
N HIS A 81 12.99 16.65 -0.09
CA HIS A 81 13.84 17.33 -1.05
C HIS A 81 13.81 18.85 -0.83
N THR A 82 12.61 19.43 -0.65
CA THR A 82 12.44 20.86 -0.39
C THR A 82 13.14 21.27 0.92
N ALA A 83 13.02 20.46 1.98
CA ALA A 83 13.71 20.70 3.25
C ALA A 83 15.24 20.65 3.10
N LYS A 84 15.76 19.66 2.36
CA LYS A 84 17.20 19.53 2.05
C LYS A 84 17.70 20.74 1.26
N GLU A 85 16.96 21.17 0.23
CA GLU A 85 17.33 22.36 -0.56
C GLU A 85 17.32 23.64 0.29
N ALA A 86 16.33 23.82 1.14
CA ALA A 86 16.26 24.97 2.04
C ALA A 86 17.44 25.00 3.02
N LEU A 87 17.84 23.84 3.54
CA LEU A 87 19.00 23.71 4.43
C LEU A 87 20.31 24.07 3.70
N LEU A 88 20.48 23.65 2.45
CA LEU A 88 21.67 23.94 1.63
C LEU A 88 21.76 25.41 1.20
N ARG A 89 20.64 26.11 1.07
CA ARG A 89 20.58 27.54 0.69
C ARG A 89 20.60 28.48 1.90
N ALA A 90 20.54 27.97 3.12
CA ALA A 90 20.66 28.79 4.31
C ALA A 90 22.07 29.42 4.37
N PRO A 91 22.19 30.77 4.49
CA PRO A 91 23.51 31.39 4.62
C PRO A 91 24.17 30.88 5.91
N VAL A 92 25.41 30.38 5.80
CA VAL A 92 26.27 30.14 6.97
C VAL A 92 26.57 31.51 7.56
N LEU A 93 25.77 31.92 8.54
CA LEU A 93 26.00 33.16 9.28
C LEU A 93 27.31 33.01 10.06
N PRO A 94 28.33 33.86 9.82
CA PRO A 94 29.55 33.82 10.61
C PRO A 94 29.22 34.28 12.03
N GLY A 95 29.23 33.34 12.99
CA GLY A 95 29.06 33.63 14.41
C GLY A 95 27.96 32.85 15.14
N VAL A 96 27.16 32.03 14.46
CA VAL A 96 26.29 31.05 15.12
C VAL A 96 27.00 29.70 15.06
N LEU A 97 27.23 29.13 16.24
CA LEU A 97 27.83 27.81 16.46
C LEU A 97 27.49 26.83 15.34
N SER A 98 28.54 26.19 14.81
CA SER A 98 28.42 25.18 13.77
C SER A 98 27.32 24.19 14.15
N VAL A 99 26.47 23.78 13.21
CA VAL A 99 25.46 22.73 13.45
C VAL A 99 26.10 21.43 13.98
N ARG A 100 27.42 21.28 13.79
CA ARG A 100 28.25 20.23 14.37
C ARG A 100 28.30 20.27 15.91
N ASP A 101 28.16 21.46 16.53
CA ASP A 101 28.14 21.67 17.98
C ASP A 101 26.74 21.45 18.59
N VAL A 102 25.68 21.59 17.79
CA VAL A 102 24.28 21.45 18.25
C VAL A 102 23.84 19.98 18.31
N LEU A 103 24.43 19.11 17.48
CA LEU A 103 24.00 17.71 17.39
C LEU A 103 24.80 16.72 18.23
N GLY A 104 25.84 17.14 18.97
CA GLY A 104 26.50 16.31 19.99
C GLY A 104 26.77 14.86 19.54
N VAL A 105 27.23 14.68 18.30
CA VAL A 105 27.71 13.38 17.82
C VAL A 105 29.21 13.35 18.12
N PRO A 106 29.72 12.38 18.88
CA PRO A 106 31.16 12.20 19.04
C PRO A 106 31.85 11.92 17.70
#